data_AF-G9Y6H9-F1
#
_entry.id   AF-G9Y6H9-F1
#
_cell.length_a   1.000
_cell.length_b   1.000
_cell.length_c   1.000
_cell.angle_alpha   90.00
_cell.angle_beta   90.00
_cell.angle_gamma   90.00
#
_symmetry.space_group_name_H-M   'P 1'
#
loop_
_entity.id
_entity.type
_entity.pdbx_description
1 polymer ?
#
loop_
_entity_poly.entity_id
_entity_poly.type
_entity_poly.pdbx_seq_one_letter_code
_entity_poly.pdbx_strand_id
1 'polypeptide(L)'
;MGTKTKLSAAVLALVLGGATADKILDQFLDEKEGVRTIAYQDGRGIWSICRGLTRIEGKPVTRGLKLSYSQCKRYDAVERDKAIAWVRR
;
A
#
# COMPACT_ATOMS: atom_id res chain seq x y z
N MET A 1 -12.65 9.71 -27.65
CA MET A 1 -12.91 9.44 -26.22
C MET A 1 -11.81 8.49 -25.74
N GLY A 2 -10.75 9.01 -25.12
CA GLY A 2 -9.64 8.15 -24.67
C GLY A 2 -10.16 7.13 -23.65
N THR A 3 -9.89 5.85 -23.86
CA THR A 3 -10.23 4.80 -22.92
C THR A 3 -9.53 5.10 -21.59
N LYS A 4 -10.30 5.51 -20.58
CA LYS A 4 -9.78 5.60 -19.20
C LYS A 4 -9.48 4.16 -18.76
N THR A 5 -8.22 3.76 -18.84
CA THR A 5 -7.76 2.47 -18.32
C THR A 5 -7.91 2.48 -16.80
N LYS A 6 -8.33 1.34 -16.22
CA LYS A 6 -8.44 1.23 -14.74
C LYS A 6 -7.07 1.27 -14.05
N LEU A 7 -6.02 0.90 -14.79
CA LEU A 7 -4.61 0.93 -14.37
C LEU A 7 -3.91 2.14 -15.00
N SER A 8 -2.96 2.73 -14.28
CA SER A 8 -2.11 3.80 -14.82
C SER A 8 -1.16 3.30 -15.89
N ALA A 9 -0.57 4.23 -16.64
CA ALA A 9 0.50 3.91 -17.59
C ALA A 9 1.72 3.25 -16.92
N ALA A 10 2.06 3.64 -15.68
CA ALA A 10 3.18 3.05 -14.94
C ALA A 10 2.91 1.59 -14.56
N VAL A 11 1.70 1.31 -14.05
CA VAL A 11 1.30 -0.08 -13.75
C VAL A 11 1.24 -0.92 -15.01
N LEU A 12 0.69 -0.39 -16.12
CA LEU A 12 0.66 -1.09 -17.41
C LEU A 12 2.06 -1.38 -17.93
N ALA A 13 3.00 -0.43 -17.82
CA ALA A 13 4.38 -0.64 -18.24
C ALA A 13 5.06 -1.75 -17.44
N LEU A 14 4.83 -1.83 -16.13
CA LEU A 14 5.35 -2.93 -15.29
C LEU A 14 4.79 -4.29 -15.71
N VAL A 15 3.49 -4.36 -16.01
CA VAL A 15 2.85 -5.60 -16.51
C VAL A 15 3.44 -6.02 -17.85
N LEU A 16 3.50 -5.11 -18.83
CA LEU A 16 4.04 -5.39 -20.16
C LEU A 16 5.53 -5.72 -20.13
N GLY A 17 6.27 -5.14 -19.18
CA GLY A 17 7.69 -5.41 -18.95
C GLY A 17 7.97 -6.70 -18.17
N GLY A 18 6.95 -7.47 -17.77
CA GLY A 18 7.13 -8.72 -17.03
C GLY A 18 7.68 -8.53 -15.62
N ALA A 19 7.40 -7.40 -14.97
CA ALA A 19 7.79 -7.16 -13.59
C ALA A 19 7.17 -8.17 -12.62
N THR A 20 7.81 -8.34 -11.47
CA THR A 20 7.31 -9.23 -10.42
C THR A 20 6.03 -8.68 -9.77
N ALA A 21 5.21 -9.58 -9.22
CA ALA A 21 3.91 -9.23 -8.62
C ALA A 21 4.04 -8.20 -7.48
N ASP A 22 5.13 -8.24 -6.70
CA ASP A 22 5.40 -7.26 -5.64
C ASP A 22 5.60 -5.85 -6.20
N LYS A 23 6.33 -5.71 -7.31
CA LYS A 23 6.56 -4.40 -7.96
C LYS A 23 5.31 -3.83 -8.59
N ILE A 24 4.52 -4.67 -9.27
CA ILE A 24 3.25 -4.26 -9.85
C ILE A 24 2.29 -3.81 -8.75
N LEU A 25 2.17 -4.60 -7.68
CA LEU A 25 1.26 -4.29 -6.58
C LEU A 25 1.71 -3.05 -5.79
N ASP A 26 3.01 -2.87 -5.56
CA ASP A 26 3.52 -1.67 -4.91
C ASP A 26 3.21 -0.41 -5.71
N GLN A 27 3.49 -0.39 -7.01
CA GLN A 27 3.18 0.76 -7.86
C GLN A 27 1.68 1.08 -7.84
N PHE A 28 0.84 0.04 -7.93
CA PHE A 28 -0.61 0.22 -7.87
C PHE A 28 -1.06 0.80 -6.53
N LEU A 29 -0.58 0.25 -5.40
CA LEU A 29 -0.98 0.71 -4.07
C LEU A 29 -0.45 2.12 -3.77
N ASP A 30 0.76 2.46 -4.22
CA ASP A 30 1.31 3.81 -4.06
C ASP A 30 0.45 4.87 -4.77
N GLU A 31 -0.10 4.53 -5.95
CA GLU A 31 -1.00 5.43 -6.69
C GLU A 31 -2.39 5.54 -6.07
N LYS A 32 -2.91 4.47 -5.45
CA LYS A 32 -4.27 4.43 -4.91
C LYS A 32 -4.37 4.97 -3.49
N GLU A 33 -3.42 4.60 -2.65
CA GLU A 33 -3.45 4.91 -1.22
C GLU A 33 -2.53 6.08 -0.86
N GLY A 34 -1.44 6.26 -1.61
CA GLY A 34 -0.35 7.16 -1.20
C GLY A 34 0.29 6.73 0.12
N VAL A 35 1.20 7.53 0.68
CA VAL A 35 1.84 7.22 1.98
C VAL A 35 1.61 8.34 2.97
N ARG A 36 1.04 8.00 4.14
CA ARG A 36 0.87 8.93 5.27
C ARG A 36 1.74 8.53 6.45
N THR A 37 2.78 9.30 6.73
CA THR A 37 3.75 9.04 7.81
C THR A 37 3.24 9.42 9.21
N ILE A 38 2.08 10.05 9.30
CA ILE A 38 1.40 10.41 10.55
C ILE A 38 0.06 9.68 10.57
N ALA A 39 -0.29 9.07 11.70
CA ALA A 39 -1.55 8.37 11.86
C ALA A 39 -2.75 9.30 11.60
N TYR A 40 -3.75 8.75 10.91
CA TYR A 40 -4.99 9.41 10.51
C TYR A 40 -6.18 8.49 10.79
N GLN A 41 -7.39 9.05 10.87
CA GLN A 41 -8.61 8.24 10.85
C GLN A 41 -9.03 8.01 9.41
N ASP A 42 -9.26 6.74 9.06
CA ASP A 42 -9.84 6.39 7.76
C ASP A 42 -11.32 6.76 7.67
N GLY A 43 -11.97 6.46 6.54
CA GLY A 43 -13.39 6.75 6.32
C GLY A 43 -14.36 6.03 7.28
N ARG A 44 -13.86 5.09 8.10
CA ARG A 44 -14.62 4.37 9.13
C ARG A 44 -14.25 4.80 10.55
N GLY A 45 -13.39 5.81 10.71
CA GLY A 45 -12.94 6.30 12.01
C GLY A 45 -11.82 5.47 12.66
N ILE A 46 -11.25 4.49 11.95
CA ILE A 46 -10.18 3.64 12.47
C ILE A 46 -8.83 4.35 12.29
N TRP A 47 -8.00 4.32 13.34
CA TRP A 47 -6.65 4.85 13.27
C TRP A 47 -5.78 3.98 12.35
N SER A 48 -5.24 4.62 11.32
CA SER A 48 -4.45 4.01 10.25
C SER A 48 -3.20 4.85 9.96
N ILE A 49 -2.17 4.25 9.39
CA ILE A 49 -0.90 4.91 9.00
C ILE A 49 -0.35 4.28 7.71
N CYS A 50 0.62 4.93 7.07
CA CYS A 50 1.27 4.48 5.84
C CYS A 50 0.25 4.32 4.70
N ARG A 51 0.06 3.10 4.15
CA ARG A 51 -0.95 2.78 3.14
C ARG A 51 -2.24 2.18 3.73
N GLY A 52 -2.60 2.56 4.96
CA GLY A 52 -3.80 2.06 5.64
C GLY A 52 -3.54 0.95 6.67
N LEU A 53 -2.31 0.82 7.17
CA LEU A 53 -1.96 -0.10 8.25
C LEU A 53 -2.69 0.30 9.53
N THR A 54 -3.42 -0.63 10.14
CA THR A 54 -4.14 -0.43 11.42
C THR A 54 -3.41 -1.01 12.62
N ARG A 55 -2.37 -1.82 12.38
CA ARG A 55 -1.50 -2.37 13.42
C ARG A 55 -0.05 -2.32 12.99
N ILE A 56 0.84 -1.97 13.91
CA ILE A 56 2.30 -1.98 13.73
C ILE A 56 2.86 -2.90 14.81
N GLU A 57 3.59 -3.94 14.39
CA GLU A 57 4.16 -4.95 15.30
C GLU A 57 3.13 -5.53 16.29
N GLY A 58 1.92 -5.80 15.80
CA GLY A 58 0.81 -6.36 16.58
C GLY A 58 0.04 -5.35 17.44
N LYS A 59 0.56 -4.14 17.63
CA LYS A 59 -0.09 -3.07 18.41
C LYS A 59 -1.00 -2.22 17.52
N PRO A 60 -2.20 -1.82 17.99
CA PRO A 60 -3.05 -0.89 17.25
C PRO A 60 -2.34 0.43 16.97
N VAL A 61 -2.58 1.01 15.79
CA VAL A 61 -2.20 2.39 15.51
C VAL A 61 -3.06 3.33 16.36
N THR A 62 -2.42 4.33 16.94
CA THR A 62 -3.08 5.32 17.80
C THR A 62 -2.80 6.74 17.32
N ARG A 63 -3.63 7.68 17.76
CA ARG A 63 -3.45 9.11 17.50
C ARG A 63 -2.02 9.54 17.81
N GLY A 64 -1.42 10.31 16.90
CA GLY A 64 -0.09 10.89 17.08
C GLY A 64 1.07 9.95 16.76
N LEU A 65 0.83 8.67 16.43
CA LEU A 65 1.88 7.79 15.92
C LEU A 65 2.49 8.38 14.64
N LYS A 66 3.82 8.41 14.57
CA LYS A 66 4.59 8.84 13.40
C LYS A 66 5.62 7.78 13.04
N LEU A 67 5.79 7.57 11.74
CA LEU A 67 6.80 6.68 11.17
C LEU A 67 7.59 7.43 10.11
N SER A 68 8.83 7.03 9.88
CA SER A 68 9.56 7.45 8.69
C SER A 68 8.97 6.81 7.43
N TYR A 69 9.27 7.38 6.27
CA TYR A 69 8.88 6.78 4.99
C TYR A 69 9.48 5.37 4.80
N SER A 70 10.72 5.15 5.27
CA SER A 70 11.36 3.82 5.20
C SER A 70 10.69 2.80 6.13
N GLN A 71 10.22 3.22 7.30
CA GLN A 71 9.43 2.36 8.18
C GLN A 71 8.10 1.99 7.53
N CYS A 72 7.40 2.94 6.90
CA CYS A 72 6.18 2.62 6.13
C CYS A 72 6.45 1.58 5.05
N LYS A 73 7.47 1.79 4.20
CA LYS A 73 7.81 0.82 3.15
C LYS A 73 8.11 -0.57 3.71
N ARG A 74 8.78 -0.67 4.86
CA ARG A 74 9.04 -1.96 5.52
C ARG A 74 7.76 -2.65 5.96
N TYR A 75 6.86 -1.95 6.64
CA TYR A 75 5.62 -2.56 7.13
C TYR A 75 4.63 -2.85 6.01
N ASP A 76 4.51 -1.94 5.05
CA ASP A 76 3.64 -2.11 3.88
C ASP A 76 4.10 -3.29 3.00
N ALA A 77 5.41 -3.56 2.92
CA ALA A 77 5.94 -4.73 2.22
C ALA A 77 5.47 -6.04 2.86
N VAL A 78 5.41 -6.12 4.19
CA VAL A 78 4.92 -7.30 4.91
C VAL A 78 3.45 -7.56 4.58
N GLU A 79 2.60 -6.53 4.59
CA GLU A 79 1.18 -6.69 4.24
C GLU A 79 0.99 -7.03 2.75
N ARG A 80 1.77 -6.43 1.86
CA ARG A 80 1.79 -6.80 0.43
C ARG A 80 2.15 -8.27 0.23
N ASP A 81 3.20 -8.75 0.90
CA ASP A 81 3.67 -10.13 0.74
C ASP A 81 2.62 -11.13 1.26
N LYS A 82 1.90 -10.79 2.35
CA LYS A 82 0.74 -11.57 2.80
C LYS A 82 -0.38 -11.61 1.77
N ALA A 83 -0.69 -10.48 1.13
CA ALA A 83 -1.72 -10.42 0.09
C ALA A 83 -1.34 -11.29 -1.13
N ILE A 84 -0.10 -11.20 -1.59
CA ILE A 84 0.41 -12.04 -2.69
C ILE A 84 0.36 -13.53 -2.30
N ALA A 85 0.80 -13.88 -1.08
CA ALA A 85 0.76 -15.25 -0.59
C ALA A 85 -0.68 -15.78 -0.39
N TRP A 86 -1.65 -14.91 -0.13
CA TRP A 86 -3.06 -15.29 -0.10
C TRP A 86 -3.60 -15.64 -1.49
N VAL A 87 -3.26 -14.85 -2.52
CA VAL A 87 -3.68 -15.13 -3.91
C VAL A 87 -3.04 -16.39 -4.49
N ARG A 88 -1.82 -16.73 -4.05
CA ARG A 88 -1.10 -17.93 -4.53
C ARG A 88 -1.60 -19.25 -3.93
N ARG A 89 -2.46 -19.20 -2.92
CA ARG A 89 -3.07 -20.38 -2.29
C ARG A 89 -4.33 -20.79 -3.03
#